data_AF-A0A9D1M8X6-F1
#
_entry.id   AF-A0A9D1M8X6-F1
#
_cell.length_a   1.000
_cell.length_b   1.000
_cell.length_c   1.000
_cell.angle_alpha   90.00
_cell.angle_beta   90.00
_cell.angle_gamma   90.00
#
_symmetry.space_group_name_H-M   'P 1'
#
loop_
_entity.id
_entity.type
_entity.pdbx_description
1 polymer ?
#
loop_
_entity_poly.entity_id
_entity_poly.type
_entity_poly.pdbx_seq_one_letter_code
_entity_poly.pdbx_strand_id
1 'polypeptide(L)'
;MPKLHKQRMFWKKVRSKYKLSFFNESSLEEVWTFRLSRLGAFIGLFLLLFMIFAAVVVLFAATPLKTLLPGYLKTEDRAQIVDNALVVDSLERKVALQEKYINSLRIILSGEISFDSIVVTDTLPLFPKQDSLLEQSRASLDFVQKFEEEEKYTLTVLPNTPPTDGFIFYPPVRGNVTRMFDPAVKHFGVDVSAPKNG
;
A
#
# COMPACT_ATOMS: atom_id res chain seq x y z
N MET A 1 -40.63 -46.23 16.50
CA MET A 1 -39.30 -45.58 16.70
C MET A 1 -38.17 -46.51 16.22
N PRO A 2 -37.70 -46.45 14.95
CA PRO A 2 -36.70 -47.42 14.44
C PRO A 2 -35.26 -46.88 14.30
N LYS A 3 -35.02 -45.58 14.51
CA LYS A 3 -33.72 -44.94 14.18
C LYS A 3 -32.55 -45.38 15.07
N LEU A 4 -32.81 -45.80 16.32
CA LEU A 4 -31.76 -46.17 17.29
C LEU A 4 -31.08 -47.53 17.00
N HIS A 5 -31.79 -48.48 16.39
CA HIS A 5 -31.23 -49.82 16.13
C HIS A 5 -30.19 -49.81 14.99
N LYS A 6 -30.46 -49.01 13.94
CA LYS A 6 -29.58 -48.88 12.77
C LYS A 6 -28.21 -48.28 13.11
N GLN A 7 -28.18 -47.31 14.04
CA GLN A 7 -26.95 -46.71 14.57
C GLN A 7 -26.06 -47.78 15.23
N ARG A 8 -26.61 -48.60 16.16
CA ARG A 8 -25.83 -49.62 16.88
C ARG A 8 -25.20 -50.67 15.95
N MET A 9 -25.89 -51.05 14.87
CA MET A 9 -25.36 -51.97 13.85
C MET A 9 -24.21 -51.36 13.04
N PHE A 10 -24.28 -50.06 12.73
CA PHE A 10 -23.21 -49.35 12.03
C PHE A 10 -21.93 -49.29 12.87
N TRP A 11 -22.03 -48.93 14.15
CA TRP A 11 -20.89 -48.90 15.08
C TRP A 11 -20.21 -50.26 15.26
N LYS A 12 -20.97 -51.37 15.24
CA LYS A 12 -20.39 -52.72 15.29
C LYS A 12 -19.60 -53.05 14.02
N LYS A 13 -20.10 -52.67 12.84
CA LYS A 13 -19.45 -52.95 11.54
C LYS A 13 -18.18 -52.12 11.32
N VAL A 14 -18.14 -50.89 11.83
CA VAL A 14 -16.97 -50.01 11.75
C VAL A 14 -15.85 -50.45 12.71
N ARG A 15 -16.20 -51.08 13.84
CA ARG A 15 -15.26 -51.58 14.85
C ARG A 15 -14.73 -53.00 14.58
N SER A 16 -15.21 -53.66 13.52
CA SER A 16 -14.66 -54.95 13.08
C SER A 16 -13.17 -54.83 12.79
N LYS A 17 -12.39 -55.79 13.29
CA LYS A 17 -10.94 -55.87 13.10
C LYS A 17 -10.66 -56.71 11.85
N TYR A 18 -9.89 -56.18 10.90
CA TYR A 18 -9.43 -56.91 9.73
C TYR A 18 -7.96 -57.26 9.93
N LYS A 19 -7.57 -58.50 9.62
CA LYS A 19 -6.16 -58.94 9.63
C LYS A 19 -5.69 -58.92 8.18
N LEU A 20 -4.70 -58.10 7.87
CA LEU A 20 -3.96 -58.16 6.62
C LEU A 20 -2.66 -58.92 6.91
N SER A 21 -2.39 -59.98 6.16
CA SER A 21 -1.18 -60.78 6.32
C SER A 21 -0.49 -60.96 4.98
N PHE A 22 0.83 -60.75 4.97
CA PHE A 22 1.69 -61.00 3.83
C PHE A 22 2.39 -62.34 4.05
N PHE A 23 2.11 -63.29 3.18
CA PHE A 23 2.73 -64.61 3.17
C PHE A 23 3.83 -64.63 2.11
N ASN A 24 4.97 -65.25 2.43
CA ASN A 24 5.99 -65.51 1.43
C ASN A 24 5.57 -66.73 0.59
N GLU A 25 5.44 -66.58 -0.72
CA GLU A 25 4.94 -67.62 -1.62
C GLU A 25 5.84 -68.87 -1.65
N SER A 26 7.13 -68.72 -1.34
CA SER A 26 8.10 -69.83 -1.38
C SER A 26 8.19 -70.65 -0.08
N SER A 27 7.92 -70.07 1.09
CA SER A 27 7.99 -70.78 2.38
C SER A 27 6.64 -70.92 3.08
N LEU A 28 5.59 -70.28 2.56
CA LEU A 28 4.27 -70.14 3.18
C LEU A 28 4.30 -69.55 4.61
N GLU A 29 5.44 -69.02 5.04
CA GLU A 29 5.58 -68.38 6.35
C GLU A 29 4.95 -66.99 6.34
N GLU A 30 4.28 -66.66 7.44
CA GLU A 30 3.61 -65.38 7.65
C GLU A 30 4.64 -64.36 8.15
N VAL A 31 5.19 -63.55 7.24
CA VAL A 31 6.30 -62.63 7.55
C VAL A 31 5.80 -61.35 8.24
N TRP A 32 4.62 -60.87 7.85
CA TRP A 32 4.09 -59.61 8.35
C TRP A 32 2.58 -59.66 8.57
N THR A 33 2.12 -59.29 9.78
CA THR A 33 0.69 -59.25 10.12
C THR A 33 0.30 -57.88 10.67
N PHE A 34 -0.67 -57.24 10.02
CA PHE A 34 -1.20 -55.94 10.44
C PHE A 34 -2.69 -56.09 10.76
N ARG A 35 -3.08 -55.83 12.01
CA ARG A 35 -4.50 -55.84 12.42
C ARG A 35 -5.04 -54.41 12.38
N LEU A 36 -5.75 -54.06 11.31
CA LEU A 36 -6.31 -52.72 11.13
C LEU A 36 -7.85 -52.78 11.21
N SER A 37 -8.44 -51.96 12.07
CA SER A 37 -9.89 -51.73 12.06
C SER A 37 -10.22 -50.64 11.04
N ARG A 38 -11.41 -50.67 10.42
CA ARG A 38 -11.86 -49.62 9.47
C ARG A 38 -11.71 -48.23 10.10
N LEU A 39 -12.07 -48.10 11.38
CA LEU A 39 -11.91 -46.86 12.12
C LEU A 39 -10.43 -46.44 12.25
N GLY A 40 -9.54 -47.38 12.59
CA GLY A 40 -8.10 -47.12 12.72
C GLY A 40 -7.45 -46.72 11.39
N ALA A 41 -7.88 -47.30 10.27
CA ALA A 41 -7.47 -46.89 8.93
C ALA A 41 -7.90 -45.43 8.64
N PHE A 42 -9.15 -45.06 8.96
CA PHE A 42 -9.61 -43.68 8.79
C PHE A 42 -8.86 -42.70 9.69
N ILE A 43 -8.62 -43.04 10.96
CA ILE A 43 -7.80 -42.19 11.86
C ILE A 43 -6.39 -42.04 11.30
N GLY A 44 -5.75 -43.13 10.87
CA GLY A 44 -4.39 -43.09 10.31
C GLY A 44 -4.30 -42.23 9.04
N LEU A 45 -5.27 -42.36 8.14
CA LEU A 45 -5.38 -41.52 6.95
C LEU A 45 -5.55 -40.04 7.31
N PHE A 46 -6.42 -39.75 8.29
CA PHE A 46 -6.65 -38.38 8.73
C PHE A 46 -5.41 -37.77 9.39
N LEU A 47 -4.68 -38.57 10.17
CA LEU A 47 -3.44 -38.16 10.84
C LEU A 47 -2.33 -37.89 9.81
N LEU A 48 -2.22 -38.72 8.77
CA LEU A 48 -1.31 -38.49 7.65
C LEU A 48 -1.67 -37.21 6.87
N LEU A 49 -2.96 -37.01 6.58
CA LEU A 49 -3.42 -35.81 5.88
C LEU A 49 -3.17 -34.54 6.72
N PHE A 50 -3.44 -34.61 8.02
CA PHE A 50 -3.18 -33.52 8.97
C PHE A 50 -1.69 -33.21 9.05
N MET A 51 -0.83 -34.23 9.05
CA MET A 51 0.62 -34.04 9.07
C MET A 51 1.13 -33.36 7.80
N ILE A 52 0.62 -33.74 6.62
CA ILE A 52 0.94 -33.07 5.35
C ILE A 52 0.45 -31.62 5.39
N PHE A 53 -0.78 -31.38 5.84
CA PHE A 53 -1.33 -30.04 5.96
C PHE A 53 -0.51 -29.16 6.91
N ALA A 54 -0.12 -29.68 8.08
CA ALA A 54 0.73 -28.98 9.03
C ALA A 54 2.10 -28.65 8.42
N ALA A 55 2.71 -29.60 7.69
CA ALA A 55 3.97 -29.37 6.99
C ALA A 55 3.84 -28.24 5.95
N VAL A 56 2.75 -28.21 5.18
CA VAL A 56 2.46 -27.14 4.22
C VAL A 56 2.30 -25.79 4.93
N VAL A 57 1.57 -25.73 6.05
CA VAL A 57 1.41 -24.48 6.83
C VAL A 57 2.75 -23.98 7.35
N VAL A 58 3.61 -24.86 7.87
CA VAL A 58 4.96 -24.49 8.30
C VAL A 58 5.79 -23.98 7.13
N LEU A 59 5.69 -24.62 5.96
CA LEU A 59 6.37 -24.18 4.75
C LEU A 59 5.89 -22.79 4.30
N PHE A 60 4.58 -22.52 4.31
CA PHE A 60 4.02 -21.20 4.02
C PHE A 60 4.35 -20.13 5.07
N ALA A 61 4.55 -20.51 6.33
CA ALA A 61 4.99 -19.60 7.38
C ALA A 61 6.48 -19.26 7.26
N ALA A 62 7.31 -20.26 6.89
CA ALA A 62 8.74 -20.11 6.69
C ALA A 62 9.09 -19.42 5.36
N THR A 63 8.27 -19.60 4.32
CA THR A 63 8.47 -18.97 3.01
C THR A 63 7.66 -17.67 2.98
N PRO A 64 8.28 -16.49 2.98
CA PRO A 64 7.54 -15.25 3.05
C PRO A 64 7.02 -14.85 1.65
N LEU A 65 6.15 -15.68 1.06
CA LEU A 65 5.47 -15.36 -0.20
C LEU A 65 4.64 -14.08 -0.08
N LYS A 66 4.13 -13.80 1.13
CA LYS A 66 3.38 -12.58 1.44
C LYS A 66 4.19 -11.28 1.41
N THR A 67 5.51 -11.33 1.62
CA THR A 67 6.37 -10.13 1.53
C THR A 67 6.84 -9.85 0.10
N LEU A 68 6.63 -10.80 -0.82
CA LEU A 68 6.95 -10.65 -2.24
C LEU A 68 5.79 -10.07 -3.06
N LEU A 69 4.59 -9.99 -2.47
CA LEU A 69 3.44 -9.35 -3.11
C LEU A 69 3.49 -7.84 -2.87
N PRO A 70 3.63 -7.01 -3.92
CA PRO A 70 3.59 -5.56 -3.78
C PRO A 70 2.22 -5.15 -3.22
N GLY A 71 2.20 -4.54 -2.03
CA GLY A 71 0.99 -4.07 -1.34
C GLY A 71 0.90 -4.44 0.15
N TYR A 72 1.53 -5.53 0.58
CA TYR A 72 1.53 -6.01 1.97
C TYR A 72 2.89 -5.81 2.67
N LEU A 73 3.42 -4.60 2.61
CA LEU A 73 4.59 -4.21 3.40
C LEU A 73 4.14 -3.92 4.84
N LYS A 74 4.84 -4.50 5.83
CA LYS A 74 4.67 -4.18 7.24
C LYS A 74 4.78 -2.66 7.42
N THR A 75 3.95 -2.09 8.27
CA THR A 75 3.90 -0.64 8.55
C THR A 75 5.25 -0.05 8.96
N GLU A 76 6.11 -0.85 9.60
CA GLU A 76 7.47 -0.48 10.02
C GLU A 76 8.41 -0.28 8.82
N ASP A 77 8.30 -1.11 7.79
CA ASP A 77 9.17 -1.06 6.60
C ASP A 77 8.77 0.09 5.66
N ARG A 78 7.52 0.57 5.73
CA ARG A 78 7.03 1.69 4.91
C ARG A 78 7.75 2.99 5.21
N ALA A 79 7.98 3.30 6.49
CA ALA A 79 8.66 4.52 6.89
C ALA A 79 10.10 4.56 6.38
N GLN A 80 10.81 3.43 6.47
CA GLN A 80 12.18 3.30 5.97
C GLN A 80 12.25 3.40 4.44
N ILE A 81 11.30 2.81 3.72
CA ILE A 81 11.25 2.92 2.24
C ILE A 81 10.98 4.35 1.80
N VAL A 82 10.06 5.06 2.47
CA VAL A 82 9.78 6.47 2.16
C VAL A 82 10.99 7.34 2.46
N ASP A 83 11.64 7.17 3.61
CA ASP A 83 12.84 7.93 3.97
C ASP A 83 13.98 7.67 2.98
N ASN A 84 14.22 6.40 2.63
CA ASN A 84 15.21 6.04 1.62
C ASN A 84 14.87 6.63 0.24
N ALA A 85 13.60 6.63 -0.17
CA ALA A 85 13.19 7.23 -1.43
C ALA A 85 13.44 8.75 -1.45
N LEU A 86 13.18 9.45 -0.34
CA LEU A 86 13.47 10.88 -0.21
C LEU A 86 14.97 11.16 -0.23
N VAL A 87 15.78 10.31 0.43
CA VAL A 87 17.25 10.42 0.39
C VAL A 87 17.77 10.21 -1.04
N VAL A 88 17.23 9.24 -1.77
CA VAL A 88 17.61 8.97 -3.16
C VAL A 88 17.25 10.15 -4.07
N ASP A 89 16.04 10.71 -3.98
CA ASP A 89 15.63 11.91 -4.73
C ASP A 89 16.55 13.11 -4.45
N SER A 90 16.91 13.31 -3.17
CA SER A 90 17.87 14.34 -2.78
C SER A 90 19.26 14.13 -3.39
N LEU A 91 19.73 12.89 -3.42
CA LEU A 91 21.02 12.53 -4.02
C LEU A 91 20.99 12.73 -5.53
N GLU A 92 19.93 12.33 -6.22
CA GLU A 92 19.75 12.55 -7.66
C GLU A 92 19.83 14.04 -8.01
N ARG A 93 19.14 14.89 -7.24
CA ARG A 93 19.21 16.35 -7.42
C ARG A 93 20.62 16.90 -7.24
N LYS A 94 21.36 16.41 -6.23
CA LYS A 94 22.75 16.84 -5.98
C LYS A 94 23.68 16.42 -7.11
N VAL A 95 23.54 15.20 -7.62
CA VAL A 95 24.31 14.69 -8.77
C VAL A 95 24.01 15.53 -10.02
N ALA A 96 22.74 15.80 -10.33
CA ALA A 96 22.37 16.61 -11.47
C ALA A 96 22.94 18.04 -11.42
N LEU A 97 22.99 18.64 -10.22
CA LEU A 97 23.64 19.95 -10.03
C LEU A 97 25.15 19.88 -10.20
N GLN A 98 25.80 18.83 -9.69
CA GLN A 98 27.24 18.62 -9.88
C GLN A 98 27.60 18.40 -11.35
N GLU A 99 26.81 17.63 -12.09
CA GLU A 99 27.02 17.42 -13.53
C GLU A 99 26.96 18.75 -14.29
N LYS A 100 25.96 19.59 -14.00
CA LYS A 100 25.86 20.93 -14.59
C LYS A 100 27.07 21.79 -14.26
N TYR A 101 27.50 21.80 -13.00
CA TYR A 101 28.67 22.56 -12.56
C TYR A 101 29.95 22.12 -13.28
N ILE A 102 30.22 20.80 -13.31
CA ILE A 102 31.39 20.23 -14.00
C ILE A 102 31.34 20.53 -15.50
N ASN A 103 30.16 20.45 -16.11
CA ASN A 103 29.99 20.78 -17.52
C ASN A 103 30.29 22.27 -17.79
N SER A 104 29.76 23.18 -16.96
CA SER A 104 30.08 24.60 -17.06
C SER A 104 31.57 24.87 -16.91
N LEU A 105 32.25 24.21 -15.95
CA LEU A 105 33.70 24.31 -15.82
C LEU A 105 34.44 23.79 -17.06
N ARG A 106 34.02 22.66 -17.62
CA ARG A 106 34.63 22.10 -18.83
C ARG A 106 34.54 23.09 -20.00
N ILE A 107 33.37 23.70 -20.20
CA ILE A 107 33.13 24.69 -21.26
C ILE A 107 34.01 25.94 -21.08
N ILE A 108 34.13 26.44 -19.83
CA ILE A 108 34.98 27.59 -19.52
C ILE A 108 36.46 27.25 -19.78
N LEU A 109 36.91 26.07 -19.37
CA LEU A 109 38.30 25.63 -19.52
C LEU A 109 38.67 25.25 -20.97
N SER A 110 37.70 24.80 -21.78
CA SER A 110 37.92 24.49 -23.21
C SER A 110 37.96 25.75 -24.09
N GLY A 111 37.64 26.94 -23.55
CA GLY A 111 37.64 28.20 -24.29
C GLY A 111 36.43 28.37 -25.21
N GLU A 112 35.44 27.47 -25.15
CA GLU A 112 34.19 27.55 -25.90
C GLU A 112 33.18 28.43 -25.15
N ILE A 113 33.40 29.74 -25.11
CA ILE A 113 32.52 30.66 -24.39
C ILE A 113 31.26 30.96 -25.24
N SER A 114 30.17 30.24 -24.98
CA SER A 114 28.82 30.65 -25.41
C SER A 114 28.26 31.63 -24.37
N PHE A 115 28.25 32.93 -24.68
CA PHE A 115 27.81 34.01 -23.78
C PHE A 115 26.32 33.97 -23.36
N ASP A 116 25.55 32.98 -23.83
CA ASP A 116 24.09 32.92 -23.69
C ASP A 116 23.60 32.15 -22.43
N SER A 117 24.49 31.92 -21.45
CA SER A 117 24.15 31.11 -20.26
C SER A 117 24.72 31.62 -18.94
N ILE A 118 25.07 32.92 -18.86
CA ILE A 118 25.31 33.55 -17.56
C ILE A 118 23.95 33.82 -16.91
N VAL A 119 23.37 32.79 -16.27
CA VAL A 119 22.30 33.00 -15.30
C VAL A 119 22.96 33.58 -14.06
N VAL A 120 23.07 34.91 -14.01
CA VAL A 120 23.27 35.63 -12.75
C VAL A 120 22.06 35.28 -11.88
N THR A 121 22.23 34.29 -11.01
CA THR A 121 21.25 34.03 -9.96
C THR A 121 21.44 35.12 -8.92
N ASP A 122 20.86 36.29 -9.18
CA ASP A 122 20.73 37.34 -8.20
C ASP A 122 19.93 36.80 -7.02
N THR A 123 20.58 36.71 -5.87
CA THR A 123 20.02 36.28 -4.58
C THR A 123 19.11 37.36 -3.96
N LEU A 124 18.19 37.92 -4.74
CA LEU A 124 17.20 38.87 -4.26
C LEU A 124 15.82 38.35 -4.63
N PRO A 125 14.95 38.00 -3.65
CA PRO A 125 13.56 37.67 -3.94
C PRO A 125 12.83 38.98 -4.24
N LEU A 126 13.03 39.50 -5.45
CA LEU A 126 12.12 40.48 -6.03
C LEU A 126 10.84 39.71 -6.35
N PHE A 127 9.85 39.94 -5.50
CA PHE A 127 8.43 39.65 -5.65
C PHE A 127 8.04 39.07 -7.02
N PRO A 128 7.39 37.89 -7.09
CA PRO A 128 6.96 37.35 -8.36
C PRO A 128 5.98 38.35 -8.97
N LYS A 129 6.40 38.95 -10.08
CA LYS A 129 5.55 39.78 -10.92
C LYS A 129 4.45 38.86 -11.45
N GLN A 130 3.29 38.91 -10.79
CA GLN A 130 2.02 38.52 -11.39
C GLN A 130 1.87 39.26 -12.72
N ASP A 131 1.22 38.59 -13.67
CA ASP A 131 0.81 39.10 -14.99
C ASP A 131 1.70 38.72 -16.19
N SER A 132 2.11 37.46 -16.25
CA SER A 132 2.01 36.76 -17.53
C SER A 132 1.38 35.41 -17.27
N LEU A 133 0.18 35.23 -17.83
CA LEU A 133 -0.41 33.93 -18.07
C LEU A 133 0.66 33.10 -18.80
N LEU A 134 1.34 32.24 -18.05
CA LEU A 134 2.28 31.28 -18.63
C LEU A 134 1.49 30.52 -19.69
N GLU A 135 1.95 30.56 -20.95
CA GLU A 135 1.38 29.71 -21.99
C GLU A 135 1.38 28.27 -21.48
N GLN A 136 0.20 27.65 -21.45
CA GLN A 136 0.05 26.27 -21.02
C GLN A 136 1.00 25.40 -21.85
N SER A 137 1.96 24.75 -21.17
CA SER A 137 2.85 23.78 -21.82
C SER A 137 2.01 22.62 -22.36
N ARG A 138 2.39 22.04 -23.51
CA ARG A 138 1.68 20.89 -24.12
C ARG A 138 1.46 19.74 -23.13
N ALA A 139 2.44 19.51 -22.25
CA ALA A 139 2.35 18.50 -21.19
C ALA A 139 1.22 18.77 -20.17
N SER A 140 0.89 20.05 -19.92
CA SER A 140 -0.22 20.43 -19.02
C SER A 140 -1.59 20.22 -19.66
N LEU A 141 -1.71 20.44 -20.98
CA LEU A 141 -2.94 20.15 -21.72
C LEU A 141 -3.22 18.64 -21.77
N ASP A 142 -2.21 17.83 -22.04
CA ASP A 142 -2.34 16.36 -22.05
C ASP A 142 -2.76 15.84 -20.67
N PHE A 143 -2.27 16.47 -19.60
CA PHE A 143 -2.67 16.12 -18.23
C PHE A 143 -4.13 16.47 -17.94
N VAL A 144 -4.56 17.70 -18.29
CA VAL A 144 -5.95 18.14 -18.12
C VAL A 144 -6.90 17.23 -18.91
N GLN A 145 -6.57 16.89 -20.15
CA GLN A 145 -7.39 16.01 -20.97
C GLN A 145 -7.55 14.61 -20.35
N LYS A 146 -6.44 14.00 -19.88
CA LYS A 146 -6.50 12.70 -19.21
C LYS A 146 -7.34 12.75 -17.93
N PHE A 147 -7.16 13.80 -17.14
CA PHE A 147 -7.91 14.01 -15.92
C PHE A 147 -9.41 14.16 -16.18
N GLU A 148 -9.80 14.92 -17.19
CA GLU A 148 -11.20 15.09 -17.60
C GLU A 148 -11.82 13.77 -18.12
N GLU A 149 -11.07 12.97 -18.87
CA GLU A 149 -11.52 11.66 -19.36
C GLU A 149 -11.76 10.66 -18.20
N GLU A 150 -10.90 10.68 -17.17
CA GLU A 150 -11.02 9.85 -15.97
C GLU A 150 -12.17 10.30 -15.06
N GLU A 151 -12.38 11.60 -14.88
CA GLU A 151 -13.46 12.17 -14.06
C GLU A 151 -14.84 12.06 -14.73
N LYS A 152 -14.93 12.03 -16.06
CA LYS A 152 -16.21 11.99 -16.82
C LYS A 152 -17.13 10.84 -16.43
N TYR A 153 -16.57 9.72 -15.97
CA TYR A 153 -17.33 8.53 -15.57
C TYR A 153 -17.44 8.38 -14.05
N THR A 154 -16.83 9.29 -13.28
CA THR A 154 -16.94 9.35 -11.82
C THR A 154 -18.23 10.10 -11.47
N LEU A 155 -19.32 9.35 -11.31
CA LEU A 155 -20.59 9.87 -10.79
C LEU A 155 -20.44 10.17 -9.29
N THR A 156 -19.79 11.29 -8.96
CA THR A 156 -19.86 11.86 -7.62
C THR A 156 -21.23 12.51 -7.49
N VAL A 157 -22.15 11.83 -6.81
CA VAL A 157 -23.41 12.43 -6.36
C VAL A 157 -23.03 13.40 -5.23
N LEU A 158 -22.67 14.64 -5.57
CA LEU A 158 -22.44 15.66 -4.55
C LEU A 158 -23.78 15.94 -3.87
N PRO A 159 -23.93 15.69 -2.55
CA PRO A 159 -25.04 16.29 -1.81
C PRO A 159 -24.89 17.82 -1.88
N ASN A 160 -26.01 18.54 -1.97
CA ASN A 160 -26.07 20.02 -1.96
C ASN A 160 -25.52 20.69 -0.68
N THR A 161 -24.87 19.91 0.19
CA THR A 161 -24.14 20.39 1.35
C THR A 161 -22.66 20.16 1.10
N PRO A 162 -21.81 21.21 1.05
CA PRO A 162 -20.38 21.00 0.95
C PRO A 162 -19.94 20.11 2.11
N PRO A 163 -19.25 18.98 1.84
CA PRO A 163 -18.78 18.10 2.89
C PRO A 163 -17.74 18.88 3.70
N THR A 164 -18.15 19.43 4.83
CA THR A 164 -17.26 19.98 5.86
C THR A 164 -16.50 18.88 6.59
N ASP A 165 -16.88 17.62 6.36
CA ASP A 165 -16.26 16.43 6.92
C ASP A 165 -14.92 16.16 6.23
N GLY A 166 -13.83 16.61 6.87
CA GLY A 166 -12.45 16.48 6.38
C GLY A 166 -11.65 17.78 6.37
N PHE A 167 -12.30 18.94 6.48
CA PHE A 167 -11.60 20.22 6.57
C PHE A 167 -11.34 20.59 8.03
N ILE A 168 -10.08 20.52 8.45
CA ILE A 168 -9.63 21.04 9.74
C ILE A 168 -9.23 22.50 9.56
N PHE A 169 -10.05 23.42 10.06
CA PHE A 169 -9.73 24.84 10.06
C PHE A 169 -8.89 25.22 11.28
N TYR A 170 -7.90 26.07 11.06
CA TYR A 170 -7.11 26.69 12.12
C TYR A 170 -7.36 28.20 12.10
N PRO A 171 -7.51 28.85 13.27
CA PRO A 171 -7.69 30.29 13.32
C PRO A 171 -6.44 30.99 12.78
N PRO A 172 -6.58 31.94 11.83
CA PRO A 172 -5.43 32.61 11.22
C PRO A 172 -4.69 33.52 12.21
N VAL A 173 -5.39 34.02 13.23
CA VAL A 173 -4.83 34.84 14.30
C VAL A 173 -5.56 34.57 15.61
N ARG A 174 -4.86 34.70 16.74
CA ARG A 174 -5.46 34.63 18.07
C ARG A 174 -5.95 36.03 18.45
N GLY A 175 -7.27 36.19 18.50
CA GLY A 175 -7.89 37.46 18.79
C GLY A 175 -9.38 37.31 19.10
N ASN A 176 -10.03 38.40 19.50
CA ASN A 176 -11.47 38.38 19.79
C ASN A 176 -12.26 38.79 18.54
N VAL A 177 -13.36 38.08 18.24
CA VAL A 177 -14.21 38.43 17.09
C VAL A 177 -14.93 39.74 17.37
N THR A 178 -14.66 40.77 16.57
CA THR A 178 -15.31 42.08 16.68
C THR A 178 -16.57 42.19 15.83
N ARG A 179 -16.61 41.50 14.68
CA ARG A 179 -17.78 41.48 13.80
C ARG A 179 -17.93 40.11 13.14
N MET A 180 -19.15 39.59 13.16
CA MET A 180 -19.49 38.32 12.52
C MET A 180 -19.90 38.51 11.06
N PHE A 181 -19.92 37.40 10.32
CA PHE A 181 -20.47 37.34 8.97
C PHE A 181 -21.93 37.80 9.00
N ASP A 182 -22.26 38.82 8.19
CA ASP A 182 -23.62 39.31 8.04
C ASP A 182 -23.88 39.70 6.58
N PRO A 183 -24.65 38.90 5.83
CA PRO A 183 -24.94 39.15 4.43
C PRO A 183 -25.93 40.31 4.22
N ALA A 184 -26.72 40.70 5.23
CA ALA A 184 -27.70 41.79 5.12
C ALA A 184 -27.00 43.14 5.02
N VAL A 185 -25.88 43.31 5.71
CA VAL A 185 -25.01 44.51 5.63
C VAL A 185 -23.87 44.33 4.63
N LYS A 186 -23.91 43.29 3.77
CA LYS A 186 -22.85 42.93 2.82
C LYS A 186 -21.48 42.70 3.47
N HIS A 187 -21.46 42.23 4.72
CA HIS A 187 -20.24 41.89 5.45
C HIS A 187 -19.96 40.39 5.33
N PHE A 188 -19.18 40.00 4.31
CA PHE A 188 -18.93 38.61 3.97
C PHE A 188 -17.71 37.98 4.67
N GLY A 189 -17.35 38.47 5.85
CA GLY A 189 -16.19 38.00 6.60
C GLY A 189 -16.38 38.06 8.10
N VAL A 190 -15.32 37.70 8.84
CA VAL A 190 -15.26 37.82 10.30
C VAL A 190 -14.10 38.75 10.64
N ASP A 191 -14.38 39.84 11.34
CA ASP A 191 -13.35 40.77 11.82
C ASP A 191 -12.84 40.26 13.17
N VAL A 192 -11.53 40.11 13.31
CA VAL A 192 -10.87 39.64 14.55
C VAL A 192 -9.89 40.70 15.04
N SER A 193 -10.05 41.15 16.29
CA SER A 193 -9.09 42.06 16.92
C SER A 193 -7.89 41.27 17.46
N ALA A 194 -6.71 41.59 16.94
CA ALA A 194 -5.44 41.03 17.38
C ALA A 194 -4.53 42.13 17.94
N PRO A 195 -3.65 41.82 18.91
CA PRO A 195 -2.66 42.77 19.38
C PRO A 195 -1.74 43.20 18.24
N LYS A 196 -1.35 44.49 18.22
CA LYS A 196 -0.38 45.01 17.27
C LYS A 196 0.99 44.37 17.58
N ASN A 197 1.33 43.31 16.83
CA ASN A 197 2.51 42.44 16.91
C ASN A 197 2.30 41.13 17.71
N GLY A 198 1.59 40.18 17.09
CA GLY A 198 1.53 38.78 17.52
C GLY A 198 1.33 37.86 16.32
#